data_AF-A0A447TS18-F1
#
_entry.id   AF-A0A447TS18-F1
#
_cell.length_a   1.000
_cell.length_b   1.000
_cell.length_c   1.000
_cell.angle_alpha   90.00
_cell.angle_beta   90.00
_cell.angle_gamma   90.00
#
_symmetry.space_group_name_H-M   'P 1'
#
loop_
_entity.id
_entity.type
_entity.pdbx_description
1 polymer ?
#
loop_
_entity_poly.entity_id
_entity_poly.type
_entity_poly.pdbx_seq_one_letter_code
_entity_poly.pdbx_strand_id
1 'polypeptide(L)'
;MQQINFYRQRVAINVLAKDIANAKAIYEAAEGHAVIGVLSAQFATVEEGVPEVKRWMAEVPSISVGLGAGDPAQYYKAAMIAAHTHPAHVNQTFTGSGFAAGALAATGGEQTHINALVSPTGTPGEVVISTGVSSSQGTPARVSCEAAVRMMQDMGAHAAKFFPDGRRKVVTGIICAGDNRCPPRHDAYRADRRYLTG
;
A
#
# COMPACT_ATOMS: atom_id res chain seq x y z
N MET A 1 -1.33 10.73 -16.42
CA MET A 1 -2.27 10.30 -15.36
C MET A 1 -1.57 9.24 -14.53
N GLN A 2 -1.64 9.32 -13.20
CA GLN A 2 -0.97 8.37 -12.32
C GLN A 2 -1.74 7.05 -12.27
N GLN A 3 -1.05 5.93 -12.44
CA GLN A 3 -1.68 4.60 -12.40
C GLN A 3 -0.67 3.50 -12.11
N ILE A 4 -1.15 2.35 -11.63
CA ILE A 4 -0.32 1.15 -11.48
C ILE A 4 -0.40 0.35 -12.79
N ASN A 5 0.73 0.11 -13.42
CA ASN A 5 0.80 -0.77 -14.60
C ASN A 5 1.17 -2.19 -14.15
N PHE A 6 0.18 -3.07 -14.02
CA PHE A 6 0.41 -4.45 -13.60
C PHE A 6 0.96 -5.32 -14.74
N TYR A 7 2.09 -5.99 -14.51
CA TYR A 7 2.63 -7.02 -15.40
C TYR A 7 1.59 -8.12 -15.58
N ARG A 8 1.16 -8.30 -16.84
CA ARG A 8 0.11 -9.24 -17.25
C ARG A 8 -1.19 -9.11 -16.43
N GLN A 9 -1.51 -7.91 -15.94
CA GLN A 9 -2.68 -7.66 -15.08
C GLN A 9 -2.62 -8.41 -13.73
N ARG A 10 -1.41 -8.71 -13.23
CA ARG A 10 -1.25 -9.56 -12.02
C ARG A 10 -0.31 -8.97 -10.96
N VAL A 11 0.83 -8.42 -11.35
CA VAL A 11 1.89 -8.07 -10.39
C VAL A 11 2.50 -6.71 -10.73
N ALA A 12 2.76 -5.91 -9.70
CA ALA A 12 3.63 -4.74 -9.77
C ALA A 12 4.50 -4.71 -8.51
N ILE A 13 5.73 -4.21 -8.61
CA ILE A 13 6.64 -4.07 -7.47
C ILE A 13 6.48 -2.69 -6.82
N ASN A 14 6.47 -2.62 -5.48
CA ASN A 14 6.43 -1.36 -4.73
C ASN A 14 7.79 -1.07 -4.05
N VAL A 15 8.59 -0.17 -4.63
CA VAL A 15 10.01 0.02 -4.29
C VAL A 15 10.29 1.47 -3.90
N LEU A 16 11.24 1.68 -2.98
CA LEU A 16 11.71 3.03 -2.67
C LEU A 16 12.78 3.46 -3.68
N ALA A 17 12.84 4.76 -3.95
CA ALA A 17 13.93 5.38 -4.69
C ALA A 17 14.56 6.48 -3.84
N LYS A 18 15.88 6.66 -3.98
CA LYS A 18 16.62 7.69 -3.23
C LYS A 18 16.43 9.11 -3.78
N ASP A 19 16.15 9.22 -5.08
CA ASP A 19 15.97 10.46 -5.81
C ASP A 19 15.18 10.19 -7.12
N ILE A 20 14.81 11.25 -7.85
CA ILE A 20 14.02 11.14 -9.09
C ILE A 20 14.80 10.41 -10.19
N ALA A 21 16.12 10.62 -10.31
CA ALA A 21 16.91 9.94 -11.33
C ALA A 21 16.89 8.42 -11.12
N ASN A 22 17.04 7.99 -9.86
CA ASN A 22 16.91 6.60 -9.47
C ASN A 22 15.48 6.08 -9.65
N ALA A 23 14.46 6.89 -9.37
CA ALA A 23 13.06 6.53 -9.60
C ALA A 23 12.78 6.21 -11.08
N LYS A 24 13.27 7.04 -12.00
CA LYS A 24 13.16 6.83 -13.45
C LYS A 24 13.88 5.55 -13.87
N ALA A 25 15.11 5.35 -13.41
CA ALA A 25 15.89 4.14 -13.71
C ALA A 25 15.22 2.86 -13.19
N ILE A 26 14.62 2.89 -11.99
CA ILE A 26 13.88 1.75 -11.44
C ILE A 26 12.61 1.48 -12.26
N TYR A 27 11.86 2.53 -12.59
CA TYR A 27 10.62 2.40 -13.36
C TYR A 27 10.89 1.82 -14.76
N GLU A 28 11.96 2.27 -15.41
CA GLU A 28 12.43 1.74 -16.70
C GLU A 28 12.89 0.28 -16.57
N ALA A 29 13.72 -0.04 -15.58
CA ALA A 29 14.20 -1.41 -15.34
C ALA A 29 13.07 -2.40 -15.00
N ALA A 30 11.96 -1.91 -14.44
CA ALA A 30 10.75 -2.70 -14.20
C ALA A 30 9.82 -2.76 -15.41
N GLU A 31 10.21 -2.22 -16.57
CA GLU A 31 9.38 -2.11 -17.78
C GLU A 31 8.03 -1.40 -17.48
N GLY A 32 8.07 -0.43 -16.57
CA GLY A 32 6.91 0.31 -16.08
C GLY A 32 6.05 -0.43 -15.06
N HIS A 33 6.39 -1.68 -14.69
CA HIS A 33 5.64 -2.51 -13.74
C HIS A 33 6.03 -2.30 -12.27
N ALA A 34 6.28 -1.04 -11.91
CA ALA A 34 6.65 -0.63 -10.56
C ALA A 34 5.82 0.56 -10.09
N VAL A 35 5.69 0.69 -8.77
CA VAL A 35 5.19 1.88 -8.09
C VAL A 35 6.29 2.39 -7.17
N ILE A 36 6.67 3.66 -7.30
CA ILE A 36 7.83 4.22 -6.63
C ILE A 36 7.41 4.97 -5.35
N GLY A 37 7.97 4.56 -4.22
CA GLY A 37 7.62 5.06 -2.90
C GLY A 37 8.25 6.42 -2.58
N VAL A 38 7.41 7.38 -2.21
CA VAL A 38 7.80 8.66 -1.58
C VAL A 38 7.25 8.69 -0.16
N LEU A 39 8.11 8.88 0.83
CA LEU A 39 7.74 8.67 2.24
C LEU A 39 7.24 9.96 2.89
N SER A 40 6.04 9.95 3.46
CA SER A 40 5.49 11.08 4.22
C SER A 40 6.30 11.42 5.47
N ALA A 41 7.01 10.44 6.06
CA ALA A 41 7.86 10.64 7.22
C ALA A 41 9.02 11.62 6.98
N GLN A 42 9.40 11.89 5.72
CA GLN A 42 10.48 12.83 5.41
C GLN A 42 10.05 14.30 5.44
N PHE A 43 8.74 14.57 5.54
CA PHE A 43 8.17 15.92 5.56
C PHE A 43 7.69 16.26 6.97
N ALA A 44 7.82 17.51 7.40
CA ALA A 44 7.24 17.93 8.67
C ALA A 44 5.72 18.03 8.57
N THR A 45 5.20 18.56 7.44
CA THR A 45 3.77 18.81 7.24
C THR A 45 3.23 18.24 5.91
N VAL A 46 1.91 18.32 5.72
CA VAL A 46 1.25 17.96 4.45
C VAL A 46 1.63 18.96 3.37
N GLU A 47 1.67 20.24 3.72
CA GLU A 47 1.96 21.38 2.83
C GLU A 47 3.36 21.28 2.22
N GLU A 48 4.33 20.75 2.96
CA GLU A 48 5.67 20.43 2.45
C GLU A 48 5.67 19.21 1.54
N GLY A 49 4.90 18.16 1.89
CA GLY A 49 4.90 16.90 1.16
C GLY A 49 4.19 16.97 -0.20
N VAL A 50 3.12 17.76 -0.32
CA VAL A 50 2.34 17.90 -1.56
C VAL A 50 3.17 18.37 -2.76
N PRO A 51 3.91 19.50 -2.70
CA PRO A 51 4.70 19.97 -3.84
C PRO A 51 5.81 18.98 -4.19
N GLU A 52 6.42 18.32 -3.21
CA GLU A 52 7.45 17.31 -3.46
C GLU A 52 6.86 16.09 -4.17
N VAL A 53 5.74 15.54 -3.71
CA VAL A 53 5.09 14.41 -4.39
C VAL A 53 4.67 14.79 -5.82
N LYS A 54 4.16 16.01 -6.05
CA LYS A 54 3.86 16.51 -7.40
C LYS A 54 5.11 16.58 -8.30
N ARG A 55 6.25 17.01 -7.74
CA ARG A 55 7.53 17.04 -8.46
C ARG A 55 7.95 15.65 -8.93
N TRP A 56 7.76 14.62 -8.09
CA TRP A 56 8.02 13.23 -8.45
C TRP A 56 7.03 12.70 -9.49
N MET A 57 5.75 13.01 -9.34
CA MET A 57 4.68 12.59 -10.27
C MET A 57 4.81 13.18 -11.68
N ALA A 58 5.46 14.34 -11.82
CA ALA A 58 5.75 14.93 -13.12
C ALA A 58 6.77 14.09 -13.92
N GLU A 59 7.60 13.31 -13.24
CA GLU A 59 8.72 12.58 -13.82
C GLU A 59 8.49 11.07 -13.88
N VAL A 60 7.63 10.53 -13.01
CA VAL A 60 7.37 9.09 -12.89
C VAL A 60 5.86 8.82 -12.93
N PRO A 61 5.37 7.95 -13.83
CA PRO A 61 3.93 7.70 -14.00
C PRO A 61 3.23 6.95 -12.86
N SER A 62 3.99 6.39 -11.91
CA SER A 62 3.46 5.55 -10.85
C SER A 62 4.14 5.82 -9.51
N ILE A 63 3.57 6.75 -8.74
CA ILE A 63 4.02 7.11 -7.40
C ILE A 63 3.16 6.44 -6.33
N SER A 64 3.82 5.99 -5.26
CA SER A 64 3.22 5.44 -4.05
C SER A 64 3.55 6.33 -2.87
N VAL A 65 2.57 7.05 -2.30
CA VAL A 65 2.79 7.77 -1.04
C VAL A 65 2.87 6.73 0.09
N GLY A 66 3.96 6.76 0.85
CA GLY A 66 4.26 5.77 1.90
C GLY A 66 4.34 6.39 3.28
N LEU A 67 4.02 5.63 4.33
CA LEU A 67 4.14 6.10 5.72
C LEU A 67 5.61 6.39 6.08
N GLY A 68 6.49 5.42 5.82
CA GLY A 68 7.85 5.34 6.37
C GLY A 68 7.91 4.23 7.42
N ALA A 69 8.59 3.12 7.11
CA ALA A 69 8.70 1.94 7.99
C ALA A 69 7.38 1.37 8.57
N GLY A 70 6.22 1.71 7.99
CA GLY A 70 4.92 1.31 8.52
C GLY A 70 4.47 2.09 9.77
N ASP A 71 5.11 3.22 10.07
CA ASP A 71 4.78 4.05 11.24
C ASP A 71 3.32 4.54 11.19
N PRO A 72 2.47 4.11 12.14
CA PRO A 72 1.07 4.50 12.17
C PRO A 72 0.88 5.99 12.41
N ALA A 73 1.81 6.71 13.03
CA ALA A 73 1.68 8.15 13.27
C ALA A 73 1.62 8.96 11.95
N GLN A 74 2.12 8.39 10.85
CA GLN A 74 2.13 9.04 9.55
C GLN A 74 0.83 8.88 8.75
N TYR A 75 -0.15 8.11 9.26
CA TYR A 75 -1.35 7.73 8.51
C TYR A 75 -2.07 8.95 7.92
N TYR A 76 -2.28 9.99 8.73
CA TYR A 76 -2.96 11.22 8.35
C TYR A 76 -2.19 11.96 7.26
N LYS A 77 -0.88 12.15 7.45
CA LYS A 77 -0.04 12.89 6.50
C LYS A 77 0.03 12.19 5.16
N ALA A 78 0.22 10.87 5.14
CA ALA A 78 0.20 10.09 3.89
C ALA A 78 -1.15 10.17 3.16
N ALA A 79 -2.26 10.04 3.88
CA ALA A 79 -3.60 10.13 3.31
C ALA A 79 -3.91 11.53 2.75
N MET A 80 -3.57 12.59 3.49
CA MET A 80 -3.82 13.96 3.05
C MET A 80 -2.91 14.38 1.91
N ILE A 81 -1.63 13.97 1.89
CA ILE A 81 -0.77 14.17 0.72
C ILE A 81 -1.38 13.47 -0.51
N ALA A 82 -1.84 12.22 -0.35
CA ALA A 82 -2.48 11.50 -1.45
C ALA A 82 -3.78 12.18 -1.93
N ALA A 83 -4.62 12.69 -1.03
CA ALA A 83 -5.83 13.43 -1.39
C ALA A 83 -5.56 14.71 -2.20
N HIS A 84 -4.42 15.37 -1.99
CA HIS A 84 -4.06 16.58 -2.75
C HIS A 84 -3.28 16.32 -4.04
N THR A 85 -2.82 15.08 -4.24
CA THR A 85 -1.91 14.72 -5.35
C THR A 85 -2.44 13.66 -6.27
N HIS A 86 -3.35 12.80 -5.80
CA HIS A 86 -3.93 11.66 -6.54
C HIS A 86 -2.85 10.75 -7.14
N PRO A 87 -1.98 10.17 -6.30
CA PRO A 87 -0.91 9.28 -6.76
C PRO A 87 -1.48 7.95 -7.25
N ALA A 88 -0.65 7.10 -7.87
CA ALA A 88 -1.10 5.78 -8.29
C ALA A 88 -1.49 4.89 -7.10
N HIS A 89 -0.83 5.10 -5.96
CA HIS A 89 -1.00 4.29 -4.77
C HIS A 89 -0.75 5.10 -3.48
N VAL A 90 -1.39 4.69 -2.39
CA VAL A 90 -1.10 5.16 -1.03
C VAL A 90 -1.03 3.97 -0.07
N ASN A 91 0.00 3.98 0.80
CA ASN A 91 0.12 3.01 1.88
C ASN A 91 -0.65 3.52 3.10
N GLN A 92 -1.42 2.64 3.74
CA GLN A 92 -2.09 2.94 4.99
C GLN A 92 -1.97 1.80 6.00
N THR A 93 -2.15 2.18 7.27
CA THR A 93 -2.47 1.22 8.33
C THR A 93 -3.85 0.63 8.08
N PHE A 94 -4.20 -0.46 8.77
CA PHE A 94 -5.53 -1.06 8.63
C PHE A 94 -6.63 -0.03 8.91
N THR A 95 -6.57 0.62 10.07
CA THR A 95 -7.57 1.63 10.48
C THR A 95 -7.46 2.94 9.71
N GLY A 96 -6.29 3.26 9.16
CA GLY A 96 -6.08 4.48 8.37
C GLY A 96 -6.61 4.38 6.93
N SER A 97 -6.81 3.15 6.43
CA SER A 97 -7.27 2.93 5.05
C SER A 97 -8.64 3.57 4.76
N GLY A 98 -9.60 3.45 5.69
CA GLY A 98 -10.90 4.10 5.57
C GLY A 98 -10.82 5.63 5.56
N PHE A 99 -9.91 6.21 6.36
CA PHE A 99 -9.67 7.65 6.33
C PHE A 99 -9.11 8.10 4.97
N ALA A 100 -8.14 7.36 4.42
CA ALA A 100 -7.59 7.66 3.10
C ALA A 100 -8.65 7.54 1.99
N ALA A 101 -9.50 6.51 2.02
CA ALA A 101 -10.58 6.34 1.06
C ALA A 101 -11.54 7.54 1.06
N GLY A 102 -11.99 7.98 2.24
CA GLY A 102 -12.84 9.15 2.37
C GLY A 102 -12.17 10.45 1.91
N ALA A 103 -10.90 10.66 2.27
CA ALA A 103 -10.15 11.86 1.87
C ALA A 103 -9.91 11.93 0.35
N LEU A 104 -9.62 10.79 -0.29
CA LEU A 104 -9.48 10.68 -1.74
C LEU A 104 -10.83 10.95 -2.43
N ALA A 105 -11.92 10.36 -1.96
CA ALA A 105 -13.25 10.62 -2.52
C ALA A 105 -13.66 12.09 -2.41
N ALA A 106 -13.36 12.75 -1.30
CA ALA A 106 -13.65 14.17 -1.10
C ALA A 106 -12.90 15.11 -2.08
N THR A 107 -11.88 14.60 -2.77
CA THR A 107 -11.01 15.38 -3.67
C THR A 107 -11.02 14.88 -5.11
N GLY A 108 -11.82 13.85 -5.45
CA GLY A 108 -11.86 13.25 -6.78
C GLY A 108 -10.69 12.30 -7.09
N GLY A 109 -10.03 11.77 -6.06
CA GLY A 109 -8.83 10.92 -6.15
C GLY A 109 -9.10 9.41 -6.09
N GLU A 110 -10.33 8.95 -6.32
CA GLU A 110 -10.77 7.56 -6.10
C GLU A 110 -10.04 6.52 -6.95
N GLN A 111 -9.33 6.94 -8.00
CA GLN A 111 -8.47 6.06 -8.80
C GLN A 111 -7.17 5.65 -8.08
N THR A 112 -6.83 6.31 -6.98
CA THR A 112 -5.65 5.98 -6.17
C THR A 112 -5.86 4.63 -5.47
N HIS A 113 -4.97 3.67 -5.69
CA HIS A 113 -5.04 2.39 -4.97
C HIS A 113 -4.60 2.54 -3.51
N ILE A 114 -5.37 1.97 -2.59
CA ILE A 114 -5.11 2.02 -1.15
C ILE A 114 -4.75 0.62 -0.66
N ASN A 115 -3.63 0.46 0.05
CA ASN A 115 -3.42 -0.77 0.83
C ASN A 115 -3.77 -0.58 2.31
N ALA A 116 -3.97 -1.70 3.01
CA ALA A 116 -4.19 -1.77 4.43
C ALA A 116 -3.14 -2.68 5.09
N LEU A 117 -2.33 -2.12 5.98
CA LEU A 117 -1.28 -2.84 6.67
C LEU A 117 -1.85 -3.86 7.66
N VAL A 118 -1.46 -5.12 7.49
CA VAL A 118 -1.69 -6.23 8.42
C VAL A 118 -0.36 -6.89 8.77
N SER A 119 -0.28 -7.50 9.96
CA SER A 119 0.93 -8.18 10.40
C SER A 119 0.75 -9.70 10.45
N PRO A 120 1.77 -10.48 10.03
CA PRO A 120 1.77 -11.93 10.21
C PRO A 120 1.68 -12.32 11.69
N THR A 121 1.07 -13.47 11.95
CA THR A 121 0.87 -14.01 13.31
C THR A 121 1.75 -15.19 13.63
N GLY A 122 2.37 -15.80 12.61
CA GLY A 122 2.97 -17.13 12.66
C GLY A 122 1.97 -18.27 12.42
N THR A 123 0.67 -17.98 12.37
CA THR A 123 -0.40 -18.95 12.15
C THR A 123 -1.02 -18.76 10.77
N PRO A 124 -0.91 -19.73 9.84
CA PRO A 124 -1.53 -19.63 8.52
C PRO A 124 -3.04 -19.37 8.61
N GLY A 125 -3.53 -18.41 7.82
CA GLY A 125 -4.94 -18.04 7.81
C GLY A 125 -5.34 -16.96 8.84
N GLU A 126 -4.41 -16.49 9.67
CA GLU A 126 -4.63 -15.44 10.67
C GLU A 126 -3.72 -14.23 10.42
N VAL A 127 -4.23 -13.02 10.68
CA VAL A 127 -3.48 -11.77 10.62
C VAL A 127 -3.80 -10.87 11.81
N VAL A 128 -2.87 -9.97 12.17
CA VAL A 128 -3.14 -8.87 13.10
C VAL A 128 -3.57 -7.63 12.34
N ILE A 129 -4.72 -7.06 12.70
CA ILE A 129 -5.28 -5.84 12.10
C ILE A 129 -5.15 -4.59 12.99
N SER A 130 -4.72 -4.74 14.24
CA SER A 130 -4.49 -3.63 15.17
C SER A 130 -3.19 -2.89 14.86
N THR A 131 -3.13 -2.27 13.68
CA THR A 131 -1.92 -1.63 13.11
C THR A 131 -2.02 -0.10 13.06
N GLY A 132 -3.06 0.48 13.67
CA GLY A 132 -3.29 1.92 13.76
C GLY A 132 -2.58 2.58 14.94
N VAL A 133 -2.72 3.90 15.07
CA VAL A 133 -2.04 4.68 16.12
C VAL A 133 -2.37 4.16 17.52
N SER A 134 -3.66 4.14 17.88
CA SER A 134 -4.12 3.65 19.19
C SER A 134 -4.11 2.13 19.26
N SER A 135 -4.61 1.45 18.22
CA SER A 135 -4.77 -0.01 18.24
C SER A 135 -3.44 -0.77 18.32
N SER A 136 -2.34 -0.22 17.78
CA SER A 136 -1.01 -0.84 17.88
C SER A 136 -0.41 -0.85 19.30
N GLN A 137 -0.93 -0.02 20.20
CA GLN A 137 -0.48 0.04 21.60
C GLN A 137 -1.27 -0.91 22.52
N GLY A 138 -2.36 -1.48 22.01
CA GLY A 138 -3.27 -2.35 22.75
C GLY A 138 -2.98 -3.84 22.56
N THR A 139 -3.95 -4.65 22.97
CA THR A 139 -3.92 -6.10 22.70
C THR A 139 -4.02 -6.36 21.19
N PRO A 140 -3.14 -7.17 20.59
CA PRO A 140 -3.19 -7.47 19.17
C PRO A 140 -4.54 -8.07 18.74
N ALA A 141 -5.22 -7.41 17.80
CA ALA A 141 -6.47 -7.89 17.23
C ALA A 141 -6.17 -8.91 16.13
N ARG A 142 -6.21 -10.19 16.49
CA ARG A 142 -6.03 -11.34 15.58
C ARG A 142 -7.36 -11.74 14.98
N VAL A 143 -7.40 -11.86 13.66
CA VAL A 143 -8.60 -12.25 12.90
C VAL A 143 -8.21 -13.17 11.75
N SER A 144 -9.19 -13.91 11.19
CA SER A 144 -8.94 -14.65 9.96
C SER A 144 -8.63 -13.69 8.80
N CYS A 145 -7.79 -14.08 7.83
CA CYS A 145 -7.55 -13.17 6.70
C CYS A 145 -8.82 -12.93 5.88
N GLU A 146 -9.78 -13.86 5.88
CA GLU A 146 -11.09 -13.66 5.25
C GLU A 146 -11.86 -12.49 5.90
N ALA A 147 -11.89 -12.43 7.24
CA ALA A 147 -12.50 -11.31 7.95
C ALA A 147 -11.75 -10.00 7.70
N ALA A 148 -10.41 -10.05 7.72
CA ALA A 148 -9.59 -8.88 7.40
C ALA A 148 -9.86 -8.33 6.00
N VAL A 149 -9.97 -9.20 4.98
CA VAL A 149 -10.28 -8.79 3.60
C VAL A 149 -11.65 -8.14 3.50
N ARG A 150 -12.68 -8.69 4.16
CA ARG A 150 -14.02 -8.06 4.17
C ARG A 150 -13.99 -6.66 4.77
N MET A 151 -13.35 -6.52 5.93
CA MET A 151 -13.20 -5.22 6.58
C MET A 151 -12.38 -4.24 5.73
N MET A 152 -11.36 -4.70 5.01
CA MET A 152 -10.62 -3.87 4.05
C MET A 152 -11.54 -3.35 2.94
N GLN A 153 -12.40 -4.21 2.39
CA GLN A 153 -13.37 -3.82 1.37
C GLN A 153 -14.38 -2.79 1.91
N ASP A 154 -14.90 -2.99 3.13
CA ASP A 154 -15.80 -2.03 3.78
C ASP A 154 -15.15 -0.65 3.98
N MET A 155 -13.83 -0.62 4.21
CA MET A 155 -13.04 0.60 4.36
C MET A 155 -12.56 1.19 3.02
N GLY A 156 -12.87 0.57 1.87
CA GLY A 156 -12.41 1.04 0.56
C GLY A 156 -10.92 0.77 0.27
N ALA A 157 -10.29 -0.16 1.00
CA ALA A 157 -8.95 -0.62 0.69
C ALA A 157 -8.96 -1.64 -0.46
N HIS A 158 -7.92 -1.58 -1.28
CA HIS A 158 -7.75 -2.37 -2.50
C HIS A 158 -6.75 -3.52 -2.32
N ALA A 159 -5.95 -3.51 -1.25
CA ALA A 159 -4.94 -4.53 -1.03
C ALA A 159 -4.55 -4.71 0.43
N ALA A 160 -4.15 -5.93 0.81
CA ALA A 160 -3.47 -6.19 2.06
C ALA A 160 -1.97 -5.88 1.92
N LYS A 161 -1.39 -5.20 2.90
CA LYS A 161 0.05 -5.02 3.03
C LYS A 161 0.57 -5.82 4.23
N PHE A 162 1.28 -6.91 3.97
CA PHE A 162 1.92 -7.70 5.01
C PHE A 162 3.21 -7.02 5.48
N PHE A 163 3.27 -6.62 6.75
CA PHE A 163 4.44 -5.99 7.35
C PHE A 163 4.45 -6.12 8.90
N PRO A 164 5.62 -6.34 9.55
CA PRO A 164 6.91 -6.67 8.94
C PRO A 164 6.92 -8.13 8.44
N ASP A 165 7.53 -8.39 7.29
CA ASP A 165 7.85 -9.75 6.87
C ASP A 165 9.25 -10.08 7.42
N GLY A 166 9.34 -11.16 8.21
CA GLY A 166 10.53 -11.54 8.97
C GLY A 166 11.73 -12.00 8.12
N ARG A 167 11.71 -11.82 6.79
CA ARG A 167 12.78 -12.21 5.88
C ARG A 167 13.10 -11.12 4.86
N ARG A 168 14.10 -10.30 5.19
CA ARG A 168 14.78 -9.31 4.31
C ARG A 168 13.87 -8.19 3.77
N LYS A 169 14.50 -7.03 3.54
CA LYS A 169 13.89 -5.80 3.03
C LYS A 169 13.41 -6.00 1.57
N VAL A 170 12.28 -6.66 1.35
CA VAL A 170 11.65 -6.78 0.02
C VAL A 170 10.14 -6.50 0.12
N VAL A 171 9.79 -5.29 -0.29
CA VAL A 171 8.66 -4.92 -1.15
C VAL A 171 7.39 -5.78 -1.03
N THR A 172 6.40 -5.19 -0.35
CA THR A 172 5.02 -5.65 -0.31
C THR A 172 4.41 -5.72 -1.72
N GLY A 173 3.99 -6.92 -2.15
CA GLY A 173 3.13 -7.09 -3.33
C GLY A 173 1.75 -6.47 -3.09
N ILE A 174 1.27 -5.66 -4.04
CA ILE A 174 -0.12 -5.17 -4.02
C ILE A 174 -1.00 -6.34 -4.47
N ILE A 175 -1.65 -7.00 -3.52
CA ILE A 175 -2.68 -8.01 -3.81
C ILE A 175 -3.99 -7.28 -4.01
N CYS A 176 -4.44 -7.10 -5.25
CA CYS A 176 -5.75 -6.51 -5.54
C CYS A 176 -6.88 -7.36 -4.93
N ALA A 177 -7.45 -6.91 -3.82
CA ALA A 177 -8.74 -7.32 -3.33
C ALA A 177 -9.80 -6.63 -4.19
N GLY A 178 -10.45 -7.38 -5.09
CA GLY A 178 -11.74 -6.96 -5.67
C GLY A 178 -11.84 -6.85 -7.19
N ASP A 179 -10.83 -7.20 -7.97
CA ASP A 179 -11.07 -7.36 -9.42
C ASP A 179 -11.69 -8.73 -9.69
N ASN A 180 -12.86 -8.77 -10.33
CA ASN A 180 -13.46 -9.99 -10.89
C ASN A 180 -12.55 -10.69 -11.93
N ARG A 181 -11.37 -10.12 -12.25
CA ARG A 181 -10.28 -10.70 -13.04
C ARG A 181 -9.19 -11.38 -12.21
N CYS A 182 -9.26 -11.34 -10.88
CA CYS A 182 -8.40 -12.16 -10.00
C CYS A 182 -8.94 -13.61 -10.00
N PRO A 183 -8.10 -14.63 -10.20
CA PRO A 183 -8.58 -16.01 -10.32
C PRO A 183 -9.40 -16.42 -9.07
N PRO A 184 -10.41 -17.29 -9.25
CA PRO A 184 -11.42 -17.56 -8.23
C PRO A 184 -10.80 -17.97 -6.89
N ARG A 185 -11.56 -17.66 -5.83
CA ARG A 185 -11.28 -17.65 -4.37
C ARG A 185 -10.45 -18.80 -3.76
N HIS A 186 -10.09 -19.84 -4.53
CA HIS A 186 -9.23 -20.94 -4.12
C HIS A 186 -7.73 -20.74 -4.44
N ASP A 187 -7.35 -19.86 -5.38
CA ASP A 187 -5.96 -19.79 -5.86
C ASP A 187 -5.08 -18.72 -5.19
N ALA A 188 -5.67 -17.64 -4.65
CA ALA A 188 -4.91 -16.63 -3.91
C ALA A 188 -4.24 -17.22 -2.65
N TYR A 189 -4.90 -18.19 -1.98
CA TYR A 189 -4.34 -18.93 -0.85
C TYR A 189 -3.41 -20.09 -1.27
N ARG A 190 -3.51 -20.59 -2.51
CA ARG A 190 -2.60 -21.65 -3.01
C ARG A 190 -1.25 -21.12 -3.48
N ALA A 191 -1.15 -19.83 -3.83
CA ALA A 191 0.13 -19.21 -4.14
C ALA A 191 1.05 -19.25 -2.91
N ASP A 192 0.52 -19.03 -1.71
CA ASP A 192 1.28 -18.99 -0.45
C ASP A 192 1.83 -20.37 -0.02
N ARG A 193 1.13 -21.47 -0.33
CA ARG A 193 1.61 -22.84 -0.01
C ARG A 193 2.86 -23.25 -0.79
N ARG A 194 3.13 -22.65 -1.96
CA ARG A 194 4.30 -23.01 -2.80
C ARG A 194 5.57 -22.23 -2.46
N TYR A 195 5.46 -21.12 -1.71
CA TYR A 195 6.63 -20.32 -1.31
C TYR A 195 7.08 -20.52 0.15
N LEU A 196 6.34 -21.32 0.93
CA LEU A 196 6.68 -21.66 2.33
C LEU A 196 7.29 -23.06 2.51
N THR A 197 7.41 -23.83 1.42
CA THR A 197 8.16 -25.10 1.42
C THR A 197 9.26 -25.04 0.36
N GLY A 198 10.35 -24.38 0.76
CA GLY A 198 11.60 -24.24 0.02
C GLY A 198 12.68 -23.73 0.96
#